data_AF-A0A919JSU3-F1
#
_entry.id   AF-A0A919JSU3-F1
#
_cell.length_a   1.000
_cell.length_b   1.000
_cell.length_c   1.000
_cell.angle_alpha   90.00
_cell.angle_beta   90.00
_cell.angle_gamma   90.00
#
_symmetry.space_group_name_H-M   'P 1'
#
loop_
_entity.id
_entity.type
_entity.pdbx_description
1 polymer ?
#
loop_
_entity_poly.entity_id
_entity_poly.type
_entity_poly.pdbx_seq_one_letter_code
_entity_poly.pdbx_strand_id
1 'polypeptide(L)'
;METFLATRPGLEVLALGEPTHGEPAFPRLRNHIVKRLVAHGFRSIAVESDRIAALAVDDYVRGFSGTLDDALATGFSHRLGEVAANRELLTWMRTHNESVPAGERLSFHGFDAPLEMVSAPSPGPYLRHLSDHLGGAVPDLDRLIGDDTRWSSTEALMDAAKSVGRSADAVTLRIIADDLLTLLDTRPAGPGHRRARLYGETARWLLRYHAVAADPAPGAERTSLLLGVRDAWMARNLLDLRVAEHGRGPTLVFAHNRHLQRHPSTWHLAGMDLEWQPAGATVSATLGRRYAFVAGSLGASVALGLGQPAAGTFEAGLSGDLVVDAAAIDRDRAARPGAADYFPLDASTVAGCDAVWHVDRFPAAAEETAARLAALPEVAELVGGPEAGTPEMAWDERFYFVGPDRRNPFATIVGHDLPGFDDESRLDRIGVFRLNVELGRIHFEEVFGYPPKDFPDHRDQVDFAALDRIVPHPVYATHGWASVLNPGPAAEPALTRLLANAHRRATDRARLRETRRPSSPR
;
A
#
# COMPACT_ATOMS: atom_id res chain seq x y z
N MET A 1 -8.07 -15.71 1.85
CA MET A 1 -8.26 -14.88 3.06
C MET A 1 -9.39 -15.40 3.95
N GLU A 2 -10.60 -15.64 3.42
CA GLU A 2 -11.75 -16.11 4.22
C GLU A 2 -11.47 -17.41 4.99
N THR A 3 -10.95 -18.44 4.30
CA THR A 3 -10.51 -19.70 4.92
C THR A 3 -9.43 -19.49 5.99
N PHE A 4 -8.51 -18.55 5.75
CA PHE A 4 -7.45 -18.22 6.69
C PHE A 4 -8.00 -17.59 7.98
N LEU A 5 -9.01 -16.72 7.88
CA LEU A 5 -9.68 -16.12 9.04
C LEU A 5 -10.54 -17.12 9.81
N ALA A 6 -11.25 -18.01 9.10
CA ALA A 6 -12.14 -19.01 9.71
C ALA A 6 -11.41 -19.94 10.69
N THR A 7 -10.11 -20.17 10.49
CA THR A 7 -9.28 -21.01 11.36
C THR A 7 -8.73 -20.28 12.59
N ARG A 8 -9.01 -18.98 12.75
CA ARG A 8 -8.43 -18.10 13.78
C ARG A 8 -9.51 -17.36 14.58
N PRO A 9 -10.35 -18.09 15.35
CA PRO A 9 -11.32 -17.45 16.24
C PRO A 9 -10.59 -16.61 17.30
N GLY A 10 -11.11 -15.41 17.57
CA GLY A 10 -10.53 -14.48 18.55
C GLY A 10 -9.31 -13.70 18.05
N LEU A 11 -9.07 -13.67 16.73
CA LEU A 11 -8.07 -12.78 16.13
C LEU A 11 -8.36 -11.32 16.51
N GLU A 12 -7.36 -10.61 17.02
CA GLU A 12 -7.45 -9.16 17.29
C GLU A 12 -6.60 -8.35 16.31
N VAL A 13 -5.52 -8.95 15.79
CA VAL A 13 -4.60 -8.30 14.85
C VAL A 13 -4.30 -9.23 13.69
N LEU A 14 -4.68 -8.78 12.49
CA LEU A 14 -4.16 -9.32 11.24
C LEU A 14 -3.03 -8.41 10.76
N ALA A 15 -1.78 -8.84 10.94
CA ALA A 15 -0.61 -8.14 10.47
C ALA A 15 -0.26 -8.61 9.05
N LEU A 16 -0.35 -7.71 8.09
CA LEU A 16 -0.20 -7.97 6.67
C LEU A 16 1.04 -7.21 6.17
N GLY A 17 2.09 -7.96 5.86
CA GLY A 17 3.39 -7.41 5.52
C GLY A 17 3.60 -7.14 4.04
N GLU A 18 4.54 -6.27 3.68
CA GLU A 18 5.07 -6.16 2.31
C GLU A 18 6.60 -6.32 2.30
N PRO A 19 7.19 -6.89 1.22
CA PRO A 19 8.63 -7.08 1.12
C PRO A 19 9.39 -5.81 0.66
N THR A 20 8.65 -4.75 0.34
CA THR A 20 9.17 -3.48 -0.19
C THR A 20 8.04 -2.45 -0.24
N HIS A 21 8.35 -1.18 0.02
CA HIS A 21 7.41 -0.06 -0.21
C HIS A 21 7.37 0.40 -1.67
N GLY A 22 8.33 -0.05 -2.49
CA GLY A 22 8.46 0.39 -3.89
C GLY A 22 7.53 -0.32 -4.86
N GLU A 23 6.74 -1.30 -4.39
CA GLU A 23 5.80 -2.04 -5.22
C GLU A 23 4.36 -1.51 -5.05
N PRO A 24 3.79 -0.82 -6.06
CA PRO A 24 2.44 -0.26 -5.97
C PRO A 24 1.34 -1.30 -5.77
N ALA A 25 1.63 -2.59 -5.99
CA ALA A 25 0.69 -3.66 -5.75
C ALA A 25 0.15 -3.74 -4.34
N PHE A 26 1.04 -3.79 -3.36
CA PHE A 26 0.66 -4.12 -1.99
C PHE A 26 -0.33 -3.12 -1.38
N PRO A 27 -0.16 -1.79 -1.55
CA PRO A 27 -1.15 -0.82 -1.09
C PRO A 27 -2.53 -0.98 -1.75
N ARG A 28 -2.59 -1.28 -3.06
CA ARG A 28 -3.85 -1.49 -3.80
C ARG A 28 -4.53 -2.78 -3.39
N LEU A 29 -3.76 -3.85 -3.25
CA LEU A 29 -4.19 -5.16 -2.74
C LEU A 29 -4.78 -5.04 -1.34
N ARG A 30 -4.07 -4.32 -0.46
CA ARG A 30 -4.53 -4.01 0.89
C ARG A 30 -5.91 -3.35 0.87
N ASN A 31 -6.19 -2.42 -0.05
CA ASN A 31 -7.51 -1.78 -0.11
C ASN A 31 -8.64 -2.79 -0.39
N HIS A 32 -8.41 -3.70 -1.34
CA HIS A 32 -9.37 -4.76 -1.65
C HIS A 32 -9.60 -5.69 -0.46
N ILE A 33 -8.53 -6.01 0.26
CA ILE A 33 -8.61 -6.82 1.48
C ILE A 33 -9.41 -6.08 2.57
N VAL A 34 -9.11 -4.81 2.84
CA VAL A 34 -9.85 -4.00 3.83
C VAL A 34 -11.35 -4.04 3.55
N LYS A 35 -11.77 -3.80 2.30
CA LYS A 35 -13.17 -3.83 1.87
C LYS A 35 -13.85 -5.16 2.22
N ARG A 36 -13.18 -6.28 1.98
CA ARG A 36 -13.69 -7.61 2.33
C ARG A 36 -13.70 -7.88 3.83
N LEU A 37 -12.67 -7.42 4.56
CA LEU A 37 -12.55 -7.66 6.00
C LEU A 37 -13.67 -7.00 6.83
N VAL A 38 -14.34 -5.96 6.30
CA VAL A 38 -15.52 -5.35 6.95
C VAL A 38 -16.60 -6.38 7.25
N ALA A 39 -16.87 -7.29 6.29
CA ALA A 39 -17.85 -8.37 6.43
C ALA A 39 -17.43 -9.42 7.49
N HIS A 40 -16.14 -9.47 7.83
CA HIS A 40 -15.58 -10.32 8.88
C HIS A 40 -15.41 -9.59 10.22
N GLY A 41 -16.09 -8.45 10.41
CA GLY A 41 -16.12 -7.73 11.68
C GLY A 41 -14.92 -6.83 11.94
N PHE A 42 -14.01 -6.63 10.98
CA PHE A 42 -12.94 -5.66 11.13
C PHE A 42 -13.50 -4.24 11.15
N ARG A 43 -12.97 -3.39 12.03
CA ARG A 43 -13.41 -1.98 12.19
C ARG A 43 -12.29 -0.96 12.21
N SER A 44 -11.05 -1.41 12.06
CA SER A 44 -9.89 -0.54 12.04
C SER A 44 -8.83 -1.03 11.08
N ILE A 45 -8.11 -0.07 10.51
CA ILE A 45 -6.83 -0.28 9.84
C ILE A 45 -5.76 0.55 10.54
N ALA A 46 -4.59 -0.03 10.74
CA ALA A 46 -3.37 0.67 11.12
C ALA A 46 -2.32 0.54 10.00
N VAL A 47 -1.66 1.63 9.64
CA VAL A 47 -0.58 1.62 8.62
C VAL A 47 0.73 2.10 9.22
N GLU A 48 1.85 1.73 8.59
CA GLU A 48 3.21 2.19 8.90
C GLU A 48 3.37 3.69 8.60
N SER A 49 2.74 4.51 9.42
CA SER A 49 2.76 5.96 9.34
C SER A 49 2.64 6.53 10.74
N ASP A 50 3.11 7.78 10.90
CA ASP A 50 3.01 8.53 12.15
C ASP A 50 1.59 8.48 12.73
N ARG A 51 1.50 8.01 13.98
CA ARG A 51 0.26 7.92 14.73
C ARG A 51 -0.37 9.28 15.04
N ILE A 52 0.42 10.35 15.20
CA ILE A 52 -0.12 11.71 15.43
C ILE A 52 -0.71 12.25 14.13
N ALA A 53 0.06 12.24 13.03
CA ALA A 53 -0.42 12.65 11.72
C ALA A 53 -1.73 11.95 11.34
N ALA A 54 -1.80 10.62 11.55
CA ALA A 54 -2.98 9.82 11.20
C ALA A 54 -4.29 10.24 11.91
N LEU A 55 -4.23 11.06 12.96
CA LEU A 55 -5.44 11.65 13.54
C LEU A 55 -6.20 12.50 12.51
N ALA A 56 -5.50 13.23 11.63
CA ALA A 56 -6.13 14.00 10.56
C ALA A 56 -6.86 13.10 9.56
N VAL A 57 -6.31 11.91 9.29
CA VAL A 57 -6.96 10.90 8.45
C VAL A 57 -8.19 10.33 9.13
N ASP A 58 -8.10 9.93 10.41
CA ASP A 58 -9.25 9.39 11.16
C ASP A 58 -10.38 10.43 11.26
N ASP A 59 -10.04 11.69 11.51
CA ASP A 59 -10.99 12.80 11.57
C ASP A 59 -11.70 12.99 10.22
N TYR A 60 -10.97 12.91 9.10
CA TYR A 60 -11.56 12.95 7.76
C TYR A 60 -12.48 11.75 7.50
N VAL A 61 -11.99 10.52 7.65
CA VAL A 61 -12.78 9.32 7.27
C VAL A 61 -14.02 9.14 8.14
N ARG A 62 -14.03 9.65 9.39
CA ARG A 62 -15.17 9.50 10.32
C ARG A 62 -16.24 10.57 10.24
N GLY A 63 -16.03 11.66 9.48
CA GLY A 63 -17.01 12.74 9.43
C GLY A 63 -16.72 13.96 10.28
N PHE A 64 -15.58 14.02 10.98
CA PHE A 64 -15.36 15.04 12.02
C PHE A 64 -14.83 16.36 11.47
N SER A 65 -13.73 16.35 10.74
CA SER A 65 -13.10 17.56 10.20
C SER A 65 -12.12 17.26 9.07
N GLY A 66 -11.70 18.30 8.34
CA GLY A 66 -10.68 18.23 7.30
C GLY A 66 -11.23 17.82 5.93
N THR A 67 -10.47 18.13 4.89
CA THR A 67 -10.73 17.67 3.51
C THR A 67 -9.89 16.43 3.19
N LEU A 68 -10.19 15.77 2.07
CA LEU A 68 -9.37 14.66 1.56
C LEU A 68 -7.93 15.12 1.32
N ASP A 69 -7.74 16.30 0.75
CA ASP A 69 -6.41 16.82 0.43
C ASP A 69 -5.63 17.19 1.69
N ASP A 70 -6.29 17.74 2.73
CA ASP A 70 -5.64 17.99 4.03
C ASP A 70 -5.18 16.67 4.68
N ALA A 71 -6.05 15.66 4.66
CA ALA A 71 -5.76 14.33 5.21
C ALA A 71 -4.60 13.65 4.48
N LEU A 72 -4.51 13.81 3.15
CA LEU A 72 -3.38 13.28 2.37
C LEU A 72 -2.09 14.08 2.62
N ALA A 73 -2.18 15.41 2.70
CA ALA A 73 -1.00 16.26 2.85
C ALA A 73 -0.36 16.19 4.24
N THR A 74 -1.17 16.01 5.30
CA THR A 74 -0.72 16.11 6.69
C THR A 74 -0.92 14.85 7.51
N GLY A 75 -1.68 13.89 6.99
CA GLY A 75 -2.10 12.70 7.72
C GLY A 75 -1.17 11.51 7.63
N PHE A 76 -0.05 11.65 6.93
CA PHE A 76 0.89 10.57 6.64
C PHE A 76 2.35 11.02 6.86
N SER A 77 3.20 10.09 7.30
CA SER A 77 4.68 10.19 7.20
C SER A 77 5.19 9.46 5.95
N HIS A 78 6.49 9.57 5.66
CA HIS A 78 7.16 8.85 4.56
C HIS A 78 6.52 9.09 3.18
N ARG A 79 5.88 10.25 3.01
CA ARG A 79 5.12 10.63 1.81
C ARG A 79 4.02 9.63 1.41
N LEU A 80 3.51 8.81 2.34
CA LEU A 80 2.46 7.85 2.02
C LEU A 80 1.16 8.53 1.54
N GLY A 81 0.96 9.81 1.84
CA GLY A 81 -0.13 10.62 1.28
C GLY A 81 -0.07 10.83 -0.24
N GLU A 82 1.11 10.67 -0.86
CA GLU A 82 1.28 10.76 -2.32
C GLU A 82 0.88 9.46 -3.05
N VAL A 83 0.75 8.35 -2.31
CA VAL A 83 0.41 7.05 -2.88
C VAL A 83 -1.06 7.03 -3.28
N ALA A 84 -1.35 6.87 -4.58
CA ALA A 84 -2.71 6.86 -5.13
C ALA A 84 -3.66 5.88 -4.41
N ALA A 85 -3.16 4.70 -4.03
CA ALA A 85 -3.93 3.72 -3.27
C ALA A 85 -4.39 4.25 -1.89
N ASN A 86 -3.64 5.14 -1.24
CA ASN A 86 -4.11 5.75 0.01
C ASN A 86 -5.25 6.74 -0.23
N ARG A 87 -5.20 7.55 -1.30
CA ARG A 87 -6.34 8.39 -1.71
C ARG A 87 -7.59 7.54 -1.97
N GLU A 88 -7.46 6.46 -2.73
CA GLU A 88 -8.56 5.52 -3.01
C GLU A 88 -9.15 4.92 -1.72
N LEU A 89 -8.29 4.53 -0.77
CA LEU A 89 -8.72 3.98 0.51
C LEU A 89 -9.50 5.01 1.33
N LEU A 90 -8.96 6.23 1.46
CA LEU A 90 -9.55 7.31 2.27
C LEU A 90 -10.92 7.72 1.72
N THR A 91 -11.03 7.91 0.40
CA THR A 91 -12.30 8.19 -0.27
C THR A 91 -13.32 7.10 0.00
N TRP A 92 -12.95 5.83 -0.20
CA TRP A 92 -13.85 4.72 0.03
C TRP A 92 -14.26 4.59 1.50
N MET A 93 -13.32 4.72 2.45
CA MET A 93 -13.59 4.65 3.89
C MET A 93 -14.56 5.75 4.31
N ARG A 94 -14.40 6.96 3.77
CA ARG A 94 -15.31 8.09 4.02
C ARG A 94 -16.72 7.76 3.56
N THR A 95 -16.89 7.33 2.30
CA THR A 95 -18.20 6.96 1.75
C THR A 95 -18.84 5.81 2.53
N HIS A 96 -18.06 4.78 2.86
CA HIS A 96 -18.55 3.66 3.67
C HIS A 96 -19.04 4.14 5.04
N ASN A 97 -18.26 4.96 5.74
CA ASN A 97 -18.60 5.47 7.07
C ASN A 97 -19.85 6.36 7.10
N GLU A 98 -20.16 7.04 6.00
CA GLU A 98 -21.39 7.83 5.86
C GLU A 98 -22.64 6.94 5.73
N SER A 99 -22.49 5.71 5.23
CA SER A 99 -23.57 4.75 5.05
C SER A 99 -23.87 3.86 6.26
N VAL A 100 -23.04 3.90 7.31
CA VAL A 100 -23.17 3.02 8.48
C VAL A 100 -23.31 3.79 9.80
N PRO A 101 -23.94 3.20 10.83
CA PRO A 101 -24.03 3.81 12.16
C PRO A 101 -22.66 4.07 12.79
N ALA A 102 -22.58 5.04 13.71
CA ALA A 102 -21.33 5.45 14.33
C ALA A 102 -20.53 4.30 14.99
N GLY A 103 -21.22 3.30 15.56
CA GLY A 103 -20.57 2.12 16.16
C GLY A 103 -19.90 1.19 15.15
N GLU A 104 -20.32 1.22 13.89
CA GLU A 104 -19.83 0.37 12.80
C GLU A 104 -18.83 1.06 11.88
N ARG A 105 -18.65 2.39 12.03
CA ARG A 105 -17.70 3.15 11.23
C ARG A 105 -16.28 2.59 11.37
N LEU A 106 -15.61 2.46 10.24
CA LEU A 106 -14.19 2.15 10.16
C LEU A 106 -13.37 3.30 10.73
N SER A 107 -12.22 2.95 11.28
CA SER A 107 -11.24 3.90 11.76
C SER A 107 -9.87 3.68 11.16
N PHE A 108 -9.15 4.78 10.99
CA PHE A 108 -7.83 4.80 10.41
C PHE A 108 -6.80 5.17 11.47
N HIS A 109 -5.67 4.48 11.50
CA HIS A 109 -4.62 4.71 12.46
C HIS A 109 -3.26 4.65 11.79
N GLY A 110 -2.35 5.49 12.27
CA GLY A 110 -0.92 5.27 12.15
C GLY A 110 -0.46 4.50 13.39
N PHE A 111 0.56 3.66 13.26
CA PHE A 111 1.19 3.04 14.42
C PHE A 111 2.69 3.32 14.52
N ASP A 112 3.24 4.08 13.58
CA ASP A 112 4.64 4.48 13.60
C ASP A 112 4.88 5.70 14.48
N ALA A 113 6.16 5.91 14.77
CA ALA A 113 6.68 7.15 15.32
C ALA A 113 6.69 8.25 14.25
N PRO A 114 6.64 9.54 14.64
CA PRO A 114 6.83 10.67 13.73
C PRO A 114 8.31 10.82 13.36
N LEU A 115 8.94 9.80 12.79
CA LEU A 115 10.35 9.81 12.42
C LEU A 115 10.49 9.81 10.90
N GLU A 116 11.63 10.28 10.41
CA GLU A 116 12.07 10.09 9.03
C GLU A 116 13.45 9.41 9.03
N MET A 117 13.90 8.95 7.85
CA MET A 117 15.12 8.14 7.73
C MET A 117 16.36 8.75 8.40
N VAL A 118 16.48 10.08 8.33
CA VAL A 118 17.66 10.81 8.84
C VAL A 118 17.28 12.01 9.72
N SER A 119 16.02 12.13 10.15
CA SER A 119 15.59 13.21 11.04
C SER A 119 14.44 12.79 11.96
N ALA A 120 14.31 13.51 13.08
CA ALA A 120 13.23 13.34 14.05
C ALA A 120 12.76 14.71 14.52
N PRO A 121 11.45 14.99 14.64
CA PRO A 121 10.95 16.30 15.02
C PRO A 121 11.31 16.64 16.47
N SER A 122 11.32 17.94 16.76
CA SER A 122 11.43 18.44 18.13
C SER A 122 10.31 17.87 19.03
N PRO A 123 10.61 17.52 20.29
CA PRO A 123 9.58 17.16 21.27
C PRO A 123 8.71 18.35 21.69
N GLY A 124 9.14 19.58 21.39
CA GLY A 124 8.54 20.82 21.87
C GLY A 124 7.05 21.00 21.55
N PRO A 125 6.62 20.89 20.28
CA PRO A 125 5.19 20.97 19.92
C PRO A 125 4.31 19.99 20.70
N TYR A 126 4.83 18.79 20.98
CA TYR A 126 4.11 17.74 21.69
C TYR A 126 3.99 18.03 23.19
N LEU A 127 5.06 18.51 23.82
CA LEU A 127 5.04 18.93 25.23
C LEU A 127 4.13 20.13 25.45
N ARG A 128 4.17 21.13 24.54
CA ARG A 128 3.28 22.29 24.60
C ARG A 128 1.81 21.88 24.52
N HIS A 129 1.45 20.98 23.62
CA HIS A 129 0.07 20.47 23.52
C HIS A 129 -0.41 19.80 24.81
N LEU A 130 0.43 18.96 25.44
CA LEU A 130 0.08 18.33 26.72
C LEU A 130 -0.02 19.37 27.85
N SER A 131 0.91 20.31 27.93
CA SER A 131 0.91 21.40 28.91
C SER A 131 -0.37 22.25 28.82
N ASP A 132 -0.75 22.64 27.60
CA ASP A 132 -1.96 23.43 27.33
C ASP A 132 -3.22 22.67 27.77
N HIS A 133 -3.29 21.37 27.48
CA HIS A 133 -4.42 20.53 27.91
C HIS A 133 -4.55 20.47 29.45
N LEU A 134 -3.44 20.48 30.17
CA LEU A 134 -3.40 20.44 31.64
C LEU A 134 -3.63 21.81 32.30
N GLY A 135 -3.80 22.87 31.50
CA GLY A 135 -4.21 24.19 31.97
C GLY A 135 -3.11 24.98 32.68
N GLY A 136 -1.83 24.74 32.37
CA GLY A 136 -0.74 25.45 33.01
C GLY A 136 0.54 25.48 32.18
N ALA A 137 1.25 26.60 32.25
CA ALA A 137 2.60 26.72 31.73
C ALA A 137 3.57 25.94 32.62
N VAL A 138 4.32 25.01 32.03
CA VAL A 138 5.47 24.42 32.71
C VAL A 138 6.59 25.45 32.74
N PRO A 139 7.11 25.83 33.93
CA PRO A 139 8.21 26.77 34.04
C PRO A 139 9.40 26.34 33.19
N ASP A 140 10.03 27.30 32.50
CA ASP A 140 11.20 27.10 31.65
C ASP A 140 11.04 26.13 30.46
N LEU A 141 9.83 25.65 30.15
CA LEU A 141 9.64 24.63 29.10
C LEU A 141 10.26 25.05 27.76
N ASP A 142 9.97 26.26 27.27
CA ASP A 142 10.50 26.75 26.00
C ASP A 142 12.02 26.98 26.06
N ARG A 143 12.56 27.40 27.22
CA ARG A 143 14.02 27.54 27.42
C ARG A 143 14.72 26.19 27.34
N LEU A 144 14.13 25.16 27.94
CA LEU A 144 14.66 23.80 27.96
C LEU A 144 14.57 23.15 26.57
N ILE A 145 13.47 23.35 25.85
CA ILE A 145 13.33 22.88 24.45
C ILE A 145 14.39 23.57 23.58
N GLY A 146 14.50 24.90 23.68
CA GLY A 146 15.36 25.70 22.83
C GLY A 146 14.87 25.75 21.38
N ASP A 147 15.79 26.00 20.45
CA ASP A 147 15.49 26.00 19.01
C ASP A 147 15.12 24.57 18.53
N ASP A 148 13.99 24.41 17.85
CA ASP A 148 13.52 23.11 17.37
C ASP A 148 14.54 22.42 16.42
N THR A 149 15.35 23.19 15.67
CA THR A 149 16.34 22.66 14.72
C THR A 149 17.49 21.90 15.38
N ARG A 150 17.75 22.14 16.67
CA ARG A 150 18.74 21.36 17.44
C ARG A 150 18.31 19.91 17.63
N TRP A 151 17.03 19.62 17.45
CA TRP A 151 16.44 18.27 17.49
C TRP A 151 16.25 17.74 16.07
N SER A 152 15.70 18.55 15.17
CA SER A 152 15.25 18.08 13.85
C SER A 152 16.27 18.08 12.73
N SER A 153 17.47 18.59 12.96
CA SER A 153 18.55 18.52 11.98
C SER A 153 19.03 17.08 11.76
N THR A 154 19.51 16.81 10.55
CA THR A 154 20.11 15.51 10.21
C THR A 154 21.28 15.18 11.13
N GLU A 155 22.08 16.19 11.45
CA GLU A 155 23.20 16.10 12.37
C GLU A 155 22.80 15.66 13.77
N ALA A 156 21.65 16.13 14.28
CA ALA A 156 21.17 15.76 15.61
C ALA A 156 20.80 14.28 15.75
N LEU A 157 20.57 13.59 14.62
CA LEU A 157 20.35 12.15 14.58
C LEU A 157 21.60 11.35 14.18
N MET A 158 22.30 11.81 13.14
CA MET A 158 23.38 11.04 12.52
C MET A 158 24.73 11.20 13.22
N ASP A 159 24.95 12.31 13.95
CA ASP A 159 26.19 12.61 14.68
C ASP A 159 25.92 12.73 16.19
N ALA A 160 26.32 11.71 16.95
CA ALA A 160 26.11 11.68 18.40
C ALA A 160 26.75 12.86 19.14
N ALA A 161 27.84 13.44 18.63
CA ALA A 161 28.47 14.60 19.25
C ALA A 161 27.65 15.88 19.06
N LYS A 162 26.78 15.93 18.05
CA LYS A 162 25.87 17.05 17.78
C LYS A 162 24.47 16.84 18.36
N SER A 163 24.13 15.61 18.72
CA SER A 163 22.83 15.29 19.30
C SER A 163 22.68 15.82 20.73
N VAL A 164 21.57 16.50 21.00
CA VAL A 164 21.30 17.13 22.30
C VAL A 164 20.64 16.20 23.31
N GLY A 165 20.30 14.97 22.92
CA GLY A 165 19.41 14.08 23.70
C GLY A 165 19.96 13.62 25.06
N ARG A 166 21.26 13.79 25.32
CA ARG A 166 21.91 13.54 26.62
C ARG A 166 22.30 14.81 27.38
N SER A 167 21.94 15.99 26.87
CA SER A 167 22.15 17.25 27.59
C SER A 167 21.32 17.32 28.89
N ALA A 168 21.73 18.17 29.82
CA ALA A 168 20.99 18.40 31.07
C ALA A 168 19.55 18.87 30.81
N ASP A 169 19.34 19.71 29.78
CA ASP A 169 18.01 20.14 29.36
C ASP A 169 17.17 18.95 28.87
N ALA A 170 17.72 18.09 28.00
CA ALA A 170 17.02 16.89 27.50
C ALA A 170 16.70 15.88 28.60
N VAL A 171 17.58 15.71 29.59
CA VAL A 171 17.32 14.89 30.79
C VAL A 171 16.15 15.48 31.58
N THR A 172 16.15 16.80 31.79
CA THR A 172 15.08 17.51 32.52
C THR A 172 13.74 17.41 31.78
N LEU A 173 13.74 17.57 30.45
CA LEU A 173 12.55 17.41 29.61
C LEU A 173 11.96 16.00 29.70
N ARG A 174 12.78 14.95 29.84
CA ARG A 174 12.27 13.58 30.05
C ARG A 174 11.51 13.43 31.37
N ILE A 175 12.01 14.07 32.43
CA ILE A 175 11.34 14.09 33.75
C ILE A 175 10.02 14.86 33.62
N ILE A 176 10.06 16.07 33.03
CA ILE A 176 8.86 16.87 32.79
C ILE A 176 7.80 16.10 31.98
N ALA A 177 8.19 15.42 30.91
CA ALA A 177 7.27 14.63 30.09
C ALA A 177 6.58 13.53 30.91
N ASP A 178 7.32 12.86 31.80
CA ASP A 178 6.80 11.79 32.66
C ASP A 178 5.89 12.33 33.77
N ASP A 179 6.26 13.46 34.39
CA ASP A 179 5.46 14.15 35.40
C ASP A 179 4.13 14.66 34.81
N LEU A 180 4.16 15.21 33.58
CA LEU A 180 2.94 15.67 32.90
C LEU A 180 2.01 14.52 32.54
N LEU A 181 2.55 13.38 32.07
CA LEU A 181 1.75 12.18 31.82
C LEU A 181 1.14 11.63 33.11
N THR A 182 1.90 11.62 34.20
CA THR A 182 1.40 11.25 35.53
C THR A 182 0.30 12.20 35.99
N LEU A 183 0.47 13.51 35.81
CA LEU A 183 -0.56 14.48 36.12
C LEU A 183 -1.83 14.24 35.29
N LEU A 184 -1.69 13.94 33.99
CA LEU A 184 -2.80 13.58 33.12
C LEU A 184 -3.56 12.36 33.66
N ASP A 185 -2.87 11.32 34.15
CA ASP A 185 -3.48 10.12 34.74
C ASP A 185 -4.35 10.43 35.97
N THR A 186 -4.02 11.48 36.72
CA THR A 186 -4.83 11.91 37.88
C THR A 186 -6.08 12.70 37.52
N ARG A 187 -6.22 13.11 36.25
CA ARG A 187 -7.38 13.88 35.76
C ARG A 187 -8.46 12.96 35.21
N PRO A 188 -9.75 13.32 35.35
CA PRO A 188 -10.81 12.56 34.72
C PRO A 188 -10.62 12.52 33.20
N ALA A 189 -10.95 11.38 32.58
CA ALA A 189 -10.90 11.19 31.14
C ALA A 189 -12.02 11.98 30.45
N GLY A 190 -11.76 13.26 30.18
CA GLY A 190 -12.66 14.16 29.46
C GLY A 190 -12.36 14.26 27.95
N PRO A 191 -13.06 15.15 27.22
CA PRO A 191 -12.76 15.46 25.83
C PRO A 191 -11.29 15.82 25.64
N GLY A 192 -10.66 15.27 24.60
CA GLY A 192 -9.24 15.53 24.29
C GLY A 192 -8.23 14.77 25.16
N HIS A 193 -8.62 14.13 26.26
CA HIS A 193 -7.68 13.41 27.15
C HIS A 193 -6.86 12.34 26.41
N ARG A 194 -7.49 11.54 25.54
CA ARG A 194 -6.78 10.53 24.73
C ARG A 194 -5.77 11.16 23.77
N ARG A 195 -6.12 12.30 23.18
CA ARG A 195 -5.24 13.05 22.27
C ARG A 195 -4.06 13.64 23.05
N ALA A 196 -4.31 14.30 24.18
CA ALA A 196 -3.27 14.81 25.05
C ALA A 196 -2.29 13.72 25.52
N ARG A 197 -2.81 12.54 25.91
CA ARG A 197 -1.96 11.38 26.23
C ARG A 197 -1.06 10.99 25.06
N LEU A 198 -1.62 10.88 23.86
CA LEU A 198 -0.84 10.51 22.68
C LEU A 198 0.27 11.52 22.39
N TYR A 199 0.01 12.83 22.51
CA TYR A 199 1.05 13.85 22.36
C TYR A 199 2.13 13.73 23.44
N GLY A 200 1.74 13.52 24.70
CA GLY A 200 2.68 13.30 25.80
C GLY A 200 3.57 12.07 25.62
N GLU A 201 2.97 10.95 25.22
CA GLU A 201 3.69 9.72 24.89
C GLU A 201 4.68 9.95 23.74
N THR A 202 4.25 10.65 22.68
CA THR A 202 5.12 11.02 21.57
C THR A 202 6.30 11.88 22.01
N ALA A 203 6.08 12.90 22.83
CA ALA A 203 7.15 13.72 23.38
C ALA A 203 8.16 12.87 24.17
N ARG A 204 7.67 11.99 25.05
CA ARG A 204 8.50 11.12 25.88
C ARG A 204 9.35 10.17 25.04
N TRP A 205 8.77 9.56 24.01
CA TRP A 205 9.51 8.67 23.11
C TRP A 205 10.50 9.41 22.22
N LEU A 206 10.18 10.60 21.70
CA LEU A 206 11.15 11.45 20.98
C LEU A 206 12.37 11.76 21.84
N LEU A 207 12.15 12.16 23.10
CA LEU A 207 13.25 12.44 24.02
C LEU A 207 14.11 11.19 24.31
N ARG A 208 13.51 10.00 24.40
CA ARG A 208 14.24 8.72 24.53
C ARG A 208 15.03 8.40 23.25
N TYR A 209 14.42 8.61 22.09
CA TYR A 209 15.05 8.40 20.79
C TYR A 209 16.28 9.30 20.61
N HIS A 210 16.16 10.59 20.92
CA HIS A 210 17.32 11.50 20.91
C HIS A 210 18.38 11.13 21.95
N ALA A 211 18.00 10.58 23.11
CA ALA A 211 18.98 10.11 24.08
C ALA A 211 19.80 8.92 23.57
N VAL A 212 19.24 8.10 22.68
CA VAL A 212 19.97 7.06 21.94
C VAL A 212 20.78 7.67 20.80
N ALA A 213 20.25 8.65 20.07
CA ALA A 213 20.99 9.34 19.01
C ALA A 213 22.29 9.99 19.53
N ALA A 214 22.28 10.47 20.78
CA ALA A 214 23.44 11.01 21.49
C ALA A 214 24.39 9.95 22.07
N ASP A 215 24.18 8.65 21.82
CA ASP A 215 25.08 7.60 22.28
C ASP A 215 26.38 7.58 21.46
N PRO A 216 27.57 7.65 22.09
CA PRO A 216 28.84 7.55 21.37
C PRO A 216 29.16 6.13 20.87
N ALA A 217 28.29 5.13 21.08
CA ALA A 217 28.43 3.79 20.53
C ALA A 217 28.71 3.78 19.01
N PRO A 218 29.39 2.73 18.49
CA PRO A 218 29.67 2.59 17.07
C PRO A 218 28.42 2.72 16.19
N GLY A 219 28.59 3.21 14.97
CA GLY A 219 27.47 3.54 14.07
C GLY A 219 26.46 2.41 13.86
N ALA A 220 26.92 1.18 13.65
CA ALA A 220 26.04 0.02 13.45
C ALA A 220 25.25 -0.34 14.73
N GLU A 221 25.90 -0.30 15.90
CA GLU A 221 25.26 -0.57 17.19
C GLU A 221 24.22 0.51 17.52
N ARG A 222 24.59 1.79 17.39
CA ARG A 222 23.69 2.91 17.61
C ARG A 222 22.49 2.89 16.66
N THR A 223 22.73 2.67 15.38
CA THR A 223 21.66 2.60 14.35
C THR A 223 20.72 1.43 14.62
N SER A 224 21.26 0.26 14.99
CA SER A 224 20.47 -0.90 15.41
C SER A 224 19.59 -0.58 16.63
N LEU A 225 20.14 0.15 17.61
CA LEU A 225 19.37 0.57 18.78
C LEU A 225 18.29 1.60 18.43
N LEU A 226 18.55 2.55 17.54
CA LEU A 226 17.54 3.49 17.05
C LEU A 226 16.38 2.77 16.35
N LEU A 227 16.69 1.81 15.47
CA LEU A 227 15.68 0.95 14.84
C LEU A 227 14.88 0.16 15.87
N GLY A 228 15.55 -0.42 16.87
CA GLY A 228 14.90 -1.11 17.97
C GLY A 228 13.99 -0.21 18.81
N VAL A 229 14.37 1.04 19.05
CA VAL A 229 13.51 2.02 19.75
C VAL A 229 12.29 2.39 18.92
N ARG A 230 12.43 2.59 17.60
CA ARG A 230 11.29 2.82 16.68
C ARG A 230 10.31 1.65 16.75
N ASP A 231 10.80 0.42 16.63
CA ASP A 231 9.94 -0.77 16.65
C ASP A 231 9.31 -1.06 18.03
N ALA A 232 10.02 -0.78 19.12
CA ALA A 232 9.43 -0.85 20.46
C ALA A 232 8.30 0.18 20.64
N TRP A 233 8.48 1.38 20.07
CA TRP A 233 7.44 2.41 20.05
C TRP A 233 6.25 1.99 19.17
N MET A 234 6.50 1.46 17.97
CA MET A 234 5.47 0.88 17.09
C MET A 234 4.66 -0.21 17.79
N ALA A 235 5.32 -1.13 18.49
CA ALA A 235 4.67 -2.17 19.27
C ALA A 235 3.76 -1.58 20.35
N ARG A 236 4.26 -0.58 21.09
CA ARG A 236 3.46 0.10 22.11
C ARG A 236 2.25 0.79 21.50
N ASN A 237 2.43 1.44 20.35
CA ASN A 237 1.35 2.09 19.64
C ASN A 237 0.25 1.11 19.23
N LEU A 238 0.62 -0.06 18.70
CA LEU A 238 -0.33 -1.11 18.34
C LEU A 238 -1.08 -1.67 19.55
N LEU A 239 -0.38 -1.90 20.67
CA LEU A 239 -1.01 -2.39 21.90
C LEU A 239 -2.00 -1.38 22.48
N ASP A 240 -1.63 -0.09 22.51
CA ASP A 240 -2.53 0.97 22.96
C ASP A 240 -3.72 1.14 22.03
N LEU A 241 -3.51 0.95 20.72
CA LEU A 241 -4.59 0.94 19.75
C LEU A 241 -5.54 -0.25 19.96
N ARG A 242 -5.04 -1.44 20.32
CA ARG A 242 -5.90 -2.58 20.67
C ARG A 242 -6.75 -2.33 21.90
N VAL A 243 -6.21 -1.63 22.91
CA VAL A 243 -7.01 -1.17 24.05
C VAL A 243 -8.09 -0.18 23.59
N ALA A 244 -7.74 0.78 22.72
CA ALA A 244 -8.68 1.79 22.23
C ALA A 244 -9.81 1.21 21.35
N GLU A 245 -9.53 0.17 20.58
CA GLU A 245 -10.46 -0.51 19.67
C GLU A 245 -11.11 -1.76 20.29
N HIS A 246 -10.91 -2.00 21.59
CA HIS A 246 -11.47 -3.14 22.28
C HIS A 246 -13.00 -3.20 22.11
N GLY A 247 -13.52 -4.37 21.75
CA GLY A 247 -14.95 -4.59 21.50
C GLY A 247 -15.47 -4.08 20.15
N ARG A 248 -14.64 -3.42 19.33
CA ARG A 248 -15.01 -2.98 17.97
C ARG A 248 -14.71 -4.03 16.91
N GLY A 249 -13.98 -5.08 17.24
CA GLY A 249 -13.54 -6.11 16.30
C GLY A 249 -12.06 -5.97 15.94
N PRO A 250 -11.56 -6.83 15.04
CA PRO A 250 -10.12 -6.90 14.76
C PRO A 250 -9.62 -5.70 13.97
N THR A 251 -8.30 -5.48 14.04
CA THR A 251 -7.61 -4.47 13.23
C THR A 251 -6.71 -5.13 12.19
N LEU A 252 -6.78 -4.66 10.95
CA LEU A 252 -5.75 -4.91 9.96
C LEU A 252 -4.56 -3.99 10.22
N VAL A 253 -3.36 -4.53 10.30
CA VAL A 253 -2.11 -3.76 10.37
C VAL A 253 -1.37 -4.00 9.05
N PHE A 254 -0.97 -2.93 8.36
CA PHE A 254 -0.25 -3.01 7.09
C PHE A 254 1.07 -2.23 7.17
N ALA A 255 2.18 -2.92 6.94
CA ALA A 255 3.54 -2.39 7.09
C ALA A 255 4.56 -3.27 6.38
N HIS A 256 5.83 -2.86 6.38
CA HIS A 256 6.91 -3.72 5.93
C HIS A 256 7.00 -5.02 6.76
N ASN A 257 7.35 -6.15 6.11
CA ASN A 257 7.54 -7.45 6.76
C ASN A 257 8.42 -7.36 8.02
N ARG A 258 9.49 -6.58 7.93
CA ARG A 258 10.47 -6.39 9.01
C ARG A 258 9.94 -5.69 10.24
N HIS A 259 8.79 -5.02 10.18
CA HIS A 259 8.14 -4.49 11.39
C HIS A 259 7.16 -5.49 12.00
N LEU A 260 6.69 -6.46 11.23
CA LEU A 260 5.60 -7.37 11.62
C LEU A 260 6.06 -8.81 11.91
N GLN A 261 7.26 -9.19 11.49
CA GLN A 261 7.80 -10.51 11.75
C GLN A 261 8.08 -10.76 13.24
N ARG A 262 8.22 -12.03 13.61
CA ARG A 262 8.40 -12.48 15.01
C ARG A 262 9.86 -12.68 15.42
N HIS A 263 10.76 -12.71 14.45
CA HIS A 263 12.19 -12.95 14.65
C HIS A 263 12.97 -11.63 14.46
N PRO A 264 14.23 -11.54 14.94
CA PRO A 264 15.03 -10.33 14.78
C PRO A 264 15.10 -9.88 13.32
N SER A 265 14.88 -8.59 13.10
CA SER A 265 15.04 -7.97 11.78
C SER A 265 16.50 -7.63 11.54
N THR A 266 16.96 -7.85 10.31
CA THR A 266 18.33 -7.54 9.89
C THR A 266 18.31 -6.61 8.70
N TRP A 267 19.31 -5.74 8.52
CA TRP A 267 19.44 -4.91 7.32
C TRP A 267 20.91 -4.57 7.05
N HIS A 268 21.38 -4.84 5.84
CA HIS A 268 22.66 -4.30 5.37
C HIS A 268 22.42 -2.93 4.73
N LEU A 269 22.89 -1.85 5.36
CA LEU A 269 22.68 -0.47 4.89
C LEU A 269 23.93 0.36 5.13
N ALA A 270 24.38 1.09 4.11
CA ALA A 270 25.56 1.98 4.18
C ALA A 270 26.83 1.30 4.75
N GLY A 271 27.03 0.01 4.43
CA GLY A 271 28.16 -0.78 4.93
C GLY A 271 28.04 -1.26 6.38
N MET A 272 26.85 -1.10 7.00
CA MET A 272 26.55 -1.58 8.35
C MET A 272 25.64 -2.80 8.27
N ASP A 273 25.95 -3.81 9.09
CA ASP A 273 25.03 -4.89 9.41
C ASP A 273 24.22 -4.48 10.64
N LEU A 274 22.93 -4.26 10.43
CA LEU A 274 22.00 -3.81 11.44
C LEU A 274 21.12 -4.96 11.89
N GLU A 275 20.84 -5.06 13.19
CA GLU A 275 19.93 -6.07 13.76
C GLU A 275 19.10 -5.47 14.89
N TRP A 276 17.79 -5.70 14.89
CA TRP A 276 16.90 -5.20 15.95
C TRP A 276 15.70 -6.12 16.20
N GLN A 277 15.05 -5.93 17.34
CA GLN A 277 13.79 -6.61 17.66
C GLN A 277 12.62 -5.87 17.01
N PRO A 278 11.84 -6.53 16.13
CA PRO A 278 10.76 -5.84 15.45
C PRO A 278 9.50 -5.70 16.32
N ALA A 279 8.60 -4.80 15.90
CA ALA A 279 7.35 -4.55 16.62
C ALA A 279 6.50 -5.83 16.74
N GLY A 280 6.44 -6.63 15.67
CA GLY A 280 5.75 -7.90 15.58
C GLY A 280 6.18 -8.92 16.62
N ALA A 281 7.47 -8.97 16.98
CA ALA A 281 7.97 -9.86 18.04
C ALA A 281 7.32 -9.53 19.39
N THR A 282 7.27 -8.24 19.76
CA THR A 282 6.67 -7.78 21.02
C THR A 282 5.15 -7.94 21.03
N VAL A 283 4.48 -7.54 19.94
CA VAL A 283 3.02 -7.62 19.84
C VAL A 283 2.56 -9.08 19.81
N SER A 284 3.24 -9.95 19.07
CA SER A 284 2.93 -11.38 19.02
C SER A 284 3.14 -12.05 20.37
N ALA A 285 4.20 -11.69 21.13
CA ALA A 285 4.42 -12.23 22.46
C ALA A 285 3.30 -11.84 23.45
N THR A 286 2.75 -10.63 23.30
CA THR A 286 1.69 -10.10 24.17
C THR A 286 0.30 -10.65 23.80
N LEU A 287 0.00 -10.75 22.50
CA LEU A 287 -1.30 -11.16 22.00
C LEU A 287 -1.44 -12.67 21.78
N GLY A 288 -0.32 -13.38 21.64
CA GLY A 288 -0.28 -14.81 21.36
C GLY A 288 -1.02 -15.13 20.05
N ARG A 289 -1.92 -16.12 20.09
CA ARG A 289 -2.73 -16.54 18.94
C ARG A 289 -3.70 -15.47 18.41
N ARG A 290 -3.89 -14.36 19.13
CA ARG A 290 -4.72 -13.23 18.70
C ARG A 290 -3.99 -12.32 17.70
N TYR A 291 -2.71 -12.56 17.44
CA TYR A 291 -1.89 -11.91 16.42
C TYR A 291 -1.53 -12.92 15.32
N ALA A 292 -1.96 -12.65 14.09
CA ALA A 292 -1.59 -13.43 12.92
C ALA A 292 -0.73 -12.58 11.97
N PHE A 293 0.43 -13.12 11.56
CA PHE A 293 1.35 -12.46 10.64
C PHE A 293 1.32 -13.12 9.26
N VAL A 294 0.87 -12.37 8.26
CA VAL A 294 0.86 -12.77 6.85
C VAL A 294 2.00 -12.04 6.14
N ALA A 295 3.05 -12.76 5.79
CA ALA A 295 4.25 -12.17 5.19
C ALA A 295 4.03 -11.86 3.70
N GLY A 296 4.40 -10.66 3.26
CA GLY A 296 4.42 -10.25 1.87
C GLY A 296 5.53 -10.91 1.08
N SER A 297 5.20 -11.36 -0.12
CA SER A 297 6.16 -11.96 -1.05
C SER A 297 5.89 -11.46 -2.47
N LEU A 298 6.95 -11.25 -3.24
CA LEU A 298 6.87 -10.69 -4.59
C LEU A 298 7.66 -11.57 -5.56
N GLY A 299 7.02 -12.00 -6.64
CA GLY A 299 7.62 -12.80 -7.70
C GLY A 299 8.48 -11.94 -8.62
N ALA A 300 7.87 -11.10 -9.44
CA ALA A 300 8.56 -10.14 -10.31
C ALA A 300 7.88 -8.78 -10.28
N SER A 301 8.67 -7.73 -10.55
CA SER A 301 8.21 -6.34 -10.58
C SER A 301 9.03 -5.52 -11.55
N VAL A 302 8.34 -4.87 -12.50
CA VAL A 302 8.97 -3.94 -13.44
C VAL A 302 9.37 -2.65 -12.74
N ALA A 303 8.54 -2.18 -11.79
CA ALA A 303 8.82 -0.98 -10.99
C ALA A 303 10.15 -1.08 -10.24
N LEU A 304 10.54 -2.29 -9.84
CA LEU A 304 11.76 -2.56 -9.09
C LEU A 304 12.88 -3.16 -9.96
N GLY A 305 12.67 -3.34 -11.27
CA GLY A 305 13.60 -4.08 -12.13
C GLY A 305 13.82 -5.54 -11.69
N LEU A 306 12.86 -6.10 -10.96
CA LEU A 306 12.93 -7.40 -10.31
C LEU A 306 12.46 -8.49 -11.28
N GLY A 307 13.40 -9.32 -11.73
CA GLY A 307 13.12 -10.47 -12.57
C GLY A 307 12.39 -11.61 -11.84
N GLN A 308 11.97 -12.61 -12.62
CA GLN A 308 11.36 -13.83 -12.11
C GLN A 308 12.27 -14.55 -11.10
N PRO A 309 11.69 -15.14 -10.05
CA PRO A 309 12.47 -15.87 -9.06
C PRO A 309 13.10 -17.11 -9.70
N ALA A 310 14.33 -17.43 -9.29
CA ALA A 310 15.03 -18.62 -9.76
C ALA A 310 14.34 -19.90 -9.26
N ALA A 311 14.43 -20.98 -10.03
CA ALA A 311 13.95 -22.29 -9.59
C ALA A 311 14.63 -22.69 -8.26
N GLY A 312 13.83 -23.15 -7.30
CA GLY A 312 14.30 -23.54 -5.96
C GLY A 312 14.25 -22.44 -4.89
N THR A 313 13.85 -21.21 -5.21
CA THR A 313 13.59 -20.19 -4.17
C THR A 313 12.18 -20.31 -3.59
N PHE A 314 11.94 -19.70 -2.43
CA PHE A 314 10.62 -19.65 -1.81
C PHE A 314 9.57 -19.04 -2.75
N GLU A 315 9.85 -17.88 -3.34
CA GLU A 315 8.96 -17.17 -4.26
C GLU A 315 8.57 -18.04 -5.47
N ALA A 316 9.51 -18.79 -6.04
CA ALA A 316 9.23 -19.68 -7.16
C ALA A 316 8.29 -20.85 -6.80
N GLY A 317 8.09 -21.13 -5.51
CA GLY A 317 7.19 -22.18 -5.02
C GLY A 317 5.78 -21.69 -4.69
N LEU A 318 5.53 -20.37 -4.72
CA LEU A 318 4.30 -19.74 -4.25
C LEU A 318 3.31 -19.39 -5.37
N SER A 319 3.44 -20.00 -6.56
CA SER A 319 2.58 -19.70 -7.71
C SER A 319 1.15 -20.22 -7.53
N GLY A 320 0.18 -19.47 -8.08
CA GLY A 320 -1.24 -19.84 -8.10
C GLY A 320 -2.10 -19.04 -7.13
N ASP A 321 -2.01 -19.33 -5.83
CA ASP A 321 -2.85 -18.71 -4.81
C ASP A 321 -2.25 -17.42 -4.23
N LEU A 322 -3.08 -16.38 -4.11
CA LEU A 322 -2.65 -15.11 -3.49
C LEU A 322 -2.25 -15.29 -2.03
N VAL A 323 -2.86 -16.22 -1.29
CA VAL A 323 -2.55 -16.47 0.13
C VAL A 323 -2.29 -17.96 0.31
N VAL A 324 -1.07 -18.30 0.68
CA VAL A 324 -0.60 -19.67 0.94
C VAL A 324 -0.42 -19.83 2.45
N ASP A 325 -1.11 -20.79 3.06
CA ASP A 325 -0.93 -21.10 4.48
C ASP A 325 0.50 -21.56 4.76
N ALA A 326 1.08 -21.15 5.90
CA ALA A 326 2.46 -21.49 6.23
C ALA A 326 2.72 -23.00 6.30
N ALA A 327 1.70 -23.82 6.54
CA ALA A 327 1.80 -25.28 6.51
C ALA A 327 1.99 -25.86 5.10
N ALA A 328 1.62 -25.13 4.05
CA ALA A 328 1.74 -25.56 2.66
C ALA A 328 3.06 -25.10 2.00
N ILE A 329 3.86 -24.27 2.68
CA ILE A 329 5.12 -23.74 2.14
C ILE A 329 6.22 -24.80 2.25
N ASP A 330 6.84 -25.11 1.12
CA ASP A 330 8.03 -25.96 1.03
C ASP A 330 9.24 -25.26 1.67
N ARG A 331 9.68 -25.81 2.80
CA ARG A 331 10.75 -25.25 3.65
C ARG A 331 12.16 -25.61 3.21
N ASP A 332 12.31 -26.51 2.23
CA ASP A 332 13.62 -26.90 1.70
C ASP A 332 14.13 -25.93 0.63
N ARG A 333 13.33 -24.90 0.31
CA ARG A 333 13.66 -23.85 -0.64
C ARG A 333 14.61 -22.81 -0.05
N ALA A 334 15.35 -22.15 -0.94
CA ALA A 334 16.30 -21.12 -0.57
C ALA A 334 15.68 -19.71 -0.61
N ALA A 335 16.26 -18.79 0.17
CA ALA A 335 16.03 -17.37 -0.03
C ALA A 335 16.61 -16.93 -1.37
N ARG A 336 15.89 -16.10 -2.12
CA ARG A 336 16.46 -15.42 -3.30
C ARG A 336 17.35 -14.25 -2.85
N PRO A 337 18.28 -13.78 -3.70
CA PRO A 337 19.02 -12.54 -3.42
C PRO A 337 18.07 -11.35 -3.29
N GLY A 338 18.29 -10.51 -2.27
CA GLY A 338 17.61 -9.23 -2.12
C GLY A 338 18.19 -8.14 -3.03
N ALA A 339 17.54 -6.98 -3.02
CA ALA A 339 18.05 -5.74 -3.60
C ALA A 339 17.93 -4.60 -2.57
N ALA A 340 18.45 -3.40 -2.87
CA ALA A 340 18.58 -2.31 -1.89
C ALA A 340 17.29 -2.04 -1.08
N ASP A 341 16.13 -2.04 -1.76
CA ASP A 341 14.81 -1.78 -1.16
C ASP A 341 13.86 -2.98 -1.28
N TYR A 342 14.38 -4.19 -1.56
CA TYR A 342 13.57 -5.41 -1.70
C TYR A 342 14.09 -6.53 -0.80
N PHE A 343 13.20 -7.02 0.05
CA PHE A 343 13.50 -7.97 1.12
C PHE A 343 12.71 -9.28 0.90
N PRO A 344 13.33 -10.28 0.25
CA PRO A 344 12.67 -11.54 -0.06
C PRO A 344 12.38 -12.37 1.18
N LEU A 345 11.63 -13.46 0.99
CA LEU A 345 11.43 -14.44 2.05
C LEU A 345 12.74 -15.13 2.40
N ASP A 346 12.95 -15.32 3.70
CA ASP A 346 13.99 -16.16 4.25
C ASP A 346 13.39 -17.28 5.13
N ALA A 347 14.24 -18.22 5.53
CA ALA A 347 13.82 -19.37 6.33
C ALA A 347 13.17 -18.96 7.65
N SER A 348 13.70 -17.92 8.30
CA SER A 348 13.16 -17.38 9.55
C SER A 348 11.74 -16.84 9.34
N THR A 349 11.51 -16.11 8.25
CA THR A 349 10.22 -15.49 7.91
C THR A 349 9.19 -16.55 7.60
N VAL A 350 9.55 -17.55 6.79
CA VAL A 350 8.68 -18.69 6.49
C VAL A 350 8.33 -19.48 7.75
N ALA A 351 9.30 -19.72 8.63
CA ALA A 351 9.08 -20.40 9.91
C ALA A 351 8.22 -19.58 10.89
N GLY A 352 8.31 -18.25 10.82
CA GLY A 352 7.69 -17.32 11.74
C GLY A 352 6.36 -16.74 11.28
N CYS A 353 5.90 -17.01 10.06
CA CYS A 353 4.63 -16.51 9.52
C CYS A 353 3.47 -17.49 9.71
N ASP A 354 2.25 -16.96 9.67
CA ASP A 354 1.00 -17.73 9.65
C ASP A 354 0.57 -18.10 8.23
N ALA A 355 0.92 -17.24 7.28
CA ALA A 355 0.72 -17.42 5.85
C ALA A 355 1.65 -16.49 5.10
N VAL A 356 1.79 -16.73 3.80
CA VAL A 356 2.38 -15.79 2.85
C VAL A 356 1.29 -15.31 1.93
N TRP A 357 1.20 -14.00 1.68
CA TRP A 357 0.47 -13.49 0.53
C TRP A 357 1.44 -13.12 -0.59
N HIS A 358 1.35 -13.86 -1.69
CA HIS A 358 2.31 -13.81 -2.78
C HIS A 358 1.75 -13.06 -3.97
N VAL A 359 2.46 -12.00 -4.36
CA VAL A 359 2.20 -11.21 -5.53
C VAL A 359 3.14 -11.68 -6.62
N ASP A 360 2.68 -12.57 -7.50
CA ASP A 360 3.53 -13.08 -8.59
C ASP A 360 3.91 -11.94 -9.54
N ARG A 361 2.89 -11.21 -10.04
CA ARG A 361 3.00 -9.94 -10.79
C ARG A 361 1.72 -9.12 -10.59
N PHE A 362 1.82 -7.83 -10.25
CA PHE A 362 0.65 -6.97 -10.01
C PHE A 362 0.95 -5.48 -10.26
N PRO A 363 0.01 -4.71 -10.83
CA PRO A 363 -0.08 -4.62 -12.28
C PRO A 363 0.95 -3.61 -12.82
N ALA A 364 2.25 -3.76 -12.51
CA ALA A 364 3.29 -3.06 -13.25
C ALA A 364 3.16 -3.36 -14.76
N ALA A 365 2.61 -4.52 -15.12
CA ALA A 365 2.21 -4.84 -16.48
C ALA A 365 1.07 -3.96 -17.02
N ALA A 366 0.10 -3.49 -16.22
CA ALA A 366 -0.95 -2.58 -16.71
C ALA A 366 -0.37 -1.19 -16.95
N GLU A 367 0.44 -0.68 -16.02
CA GLU A 367 1.11 0.61 -16.18
C GLU A 367 2.15 0.59 -17.29
N GLU A 368 2.90 -0.51 -17.46
CA GLU A 368 3.83 -0.71 -18.58
C GLU A 368 3.08 -0.83 -19.91
N THR A 369 1.98 -1.59 -19.94
CA THR A 369 1.11 -1.67 -21.11
C THR A 369 0.53 -0.30 -21.44
N ALA A 370 0.09 0.45 -20.43
CA ALA A 370 -0.42 1.81 -20.59
C ALA A 370 0.66 2.76 -21.12
N ALA A 371 1.85 2.76 -20.52
CA ALA A 371 2.99 3.56 -20.96
C ALA A 371 3.41 3.21 -22.39
N ARG A 372 3.41 1.91 -22.73
CA ARG A 372 3.68 1.42 -24.08
C ARG A 372 2.66 1.92 -25.09
N LEU A 373 1.37 1.89 -24.74
CA LEU A 373 0.28 2.39 -25.59
C LEU A 373 0.35 3.92 -25.74
N ALA A 374 0.60 4.64 -24.66
CA ALA A 374 0.75 6.10 -24.64
C ALA A 374 1.98 6.58 -25.42
N ALA A 375 3.04 5.76 -25.51
CA ALA A 375 4.24 6.07 -26.28
C ALA A 375 4.06 5.89 -27.81
N LEU A 376 2.95 5.30 -28.27
CA LEU A 376 2.66 5.16 -29.69
C LEU A 376 2.35 6.54 -30.32
N PRO A 377 2.76 6.79 -31.58
CA PRO A 377 2.54 8.08 -32.23
C PRO A 377 1.06 8.45 -32.33
N GLU A 378 0.73 9.72 -32.10
CA GLU A 378 -0.63 10.27 -32.28
C GLU A 378 -1.70 9.60 -31.40
N VAL A 379 -1.28 8.96 -30.30
CA VAL A 379 -2.20 8.34 -29.33
C VAL A 379 -2.59 9.32 -28.23
N ALA A 380 -3.88 9.39 -27.93
CA ALA A 380 -4.42 10.08 -26.77
C ALA A 380 -5.00 9.05 -25.79
N GLU A 381 -4.60 9.16 -24.53
CA GLU A 381 -5.18 8.41 -23.42
C GLU A 381 -6.37 9.17 -22.82
N LEU A 382 -7.40 8.42 -22.46
CA LEU A 382 -8.50 8.86 -21.62
C LEU A 382 -8.59 7.89 -20.45
N VAL A 383 -8.42 8.40 -19.23
CA VAL A 383 -8.71 7.64 -18.00
C VAL A 383 -10.14 7.97 -17.58
N GLY A 384 -10.95 6.94 -17.37
CA GLY A 384 -12.32 7.11 -16.93
C GLY A 384 -12.39 7.70 -15.53
N GLY A 385 -13.29 8.65 -15.34
CA GLY A 385 -13.53 9.31 -14.07
C GLY A 385 -14.64 10.37 -14.18
N PRO A 386 -15.08 10.93 -13.05
CA PRO A 386 -16.11 11.97 -13.02
C PRO A 386 -15.73 13.19 -13.88
N GLU A 387 -14.45 13.59 -13.83
CA GLU A 387 -13.92 14.74 -14.58
C GLU A 387 -13.86 14.48 -16.10
N ALA A 388 -13.74 13.22 -16.51
CA ALA A 388 -13.75 12.80 -17.91
C ALA A 388 -15.19 12.65 -18.46
N GLY A 389 -16.22 12.79 -17.62
CA GLY A 389 -17.63 12.63 -18.01
C GLY A 389 -18.01 11.18 -18.37
N THR A 390 -17.21 10.19 -17.95
CA THR A 390 -17.50 8.78 -18.18
C THR A 390 -18.45 8.23 -17.11
N PRO A 391 -19.33 7.27 -17.45
CA PRO A 391 -20.19 6.61 -16.46
C PRO A 391 -19.35 5.92 -15.38
N GLU A 392 -19.90 5.81 -14.16
CA GLU A 392 -19.22 5.22 -12.99
C GLU A 392 -18.65 3.82 -13.27
N MET A 393 -19.36 3.04 -14.08
CA MET A 393 -18.94 1.71 -14.48
C MET A 393 -17.63 1.67 -15.30
N ALA A 394 -17.21 2.79 -15.87
CA ALA A 394 -15.99 2.93 -16.66
C ALA A 394 -14.92 3.74 -15.95
N TRP A 395 -15.09 4.07 -14.66
CA TRP A 395 -14.06 4.77 -13.89
C TRP A 395 -12.81 3.89 -13.74
N ASP A 396 -11.65 4.54 -13.75
CA ASP A 396 -10.32 3.92 -13.71
C ASP A 396 -9.95 3.03 -14.92
N GLU A 397 -10.87 2.79 -15.86
CA GLU A 397 -10.58 2.18 -17.16
C GLU A 397 -9.80 3.16 -18.05
N ARG A 398 -8.89 2.63 -18.86
CA ARG A 398 -8.07 3.43 -19.77
C ARG A 398 -8.42 3.12 -21.21
N PHE A 399 -8.63 4.18 -21.99
CA PHE A 399 -9.00 4.10 -23.39
C PHE A 399 -7.97 4.81 -24.25
N TYR A 400 -7.50 4.15 -25.31
CA TYR A 400 -6.46 4.68 -26.19
C TYR A 400 -7.03 4.94 -27.58
N PHE A 401 -6.91 6.19 -28.04
CA PHE A 401 -7.47 6.67 -29.30
C PHE A 401 -6.39 7.20 -30.23
N VAL A 402 -6.65 7.19 -31.54
CA VAL A 402 -5.87 7.93 -32.53
C VAL A 402 -6.76 9.01 -33.16
N GLY A 403 -6.28 10.25 -33.18
CA GLY A 403 -6.97 11.39 -33.75
C GLY A 403 -7.95 12.12 -32.80
N PRO A 404 -8.49 13.28 -33.23
CA PRO A 404 -9.13 14.24 -32.33
C PRO A 404 -10.59 13.91 -31.96
N ASP A 405 -11.23 12.95 -32.63
CA ASP A 405 -12.66 12.67 -32.42
C ASP A 405 -12.95 11.74 -31.22
N ARG A 406 -11.90 11.06 -30.69
CA ARG A 406 -11.94 10.13 -29.55
C ARG A 406 -13.17 9.20 -29.53
N ARG A 407 -13.65 8.79 -30.71
CA ARG A 407 -14.91 8.01 -30.80
C ARG A 407 -14.71 6.52 -30.60
N ASN A 408 -13.65 5.96 -31.17
CA ASN A 408 -13.41 4.52 -31.18
C ASN A 408 -12.01 4.24 -30.63
N PRO A 409 -11.88 3.69 -29.41
CA PRO A 409 -10.58 3.28 -28.92
C PRO A 409 -10.07 2.12 -29.77
N PHE A 410 -8.75 2.03 -29.93
CA PHE A 410 -8.11 0.86 -30.57
C PHE A 410 -7.56 -0.13 -29.53
N ALA A 411 -7.37 0.33 -28.30
CA ALA A 411 -7.04 -0.49 -27.15
C ALA A 411 -7.72 0.04 -25.88
N THR A 412 -8.03 -0.86 -24.94
CA THR A 412 -8.49 -0.49 -23.60
C THR A 412 -7.82 -1.34 -22.53
N ILE A 413 -7.63 -0.78 -21.34
CA ILE A 413 -7.18 -1.49 -20.14
C ILE A 413 -8.29 -1.37 -19.10
N VAL A 414 -8.84 -2.50 -18.68
CA VAL A 414 -9.96 -2.56 -17.71
C VAL A 414 -9.59 -3.44 -16.51
N GLY A 415 -9.99 -3.02 -15.31
CA GLY A 415 -9.59 -3.63 -14.04
C GLY A 415 -10.72 -4.35 -13.28
N HIS A 416 -11.94 -4.33 -13.81
CA HIS A 416 -13.12 -4.97 -13.23
C HIS A 416 -14.06 -5.46 -14.33
N ASP A 417 -14.90 -6.44 -14.01
CA ASP A 417 -15.97 -6.88 -14.90
C ASP A 417 -17.21 -5.99 -14.71
N LEU A 418 -18.03 -5.92 -15.75
CA LEU A 418 -19.36 -5.32 -15.72
C LEU A 418 -20.41 -6.43 -15.56
N PRO A 419 -21.11 -6.50 -14.40
CA PRO A 419 -22.14 -7.50 -14.15
C PRO A 419 -23.17 -7.63 -15.28
N GLY A 420 -23.31 -8.85 -15.82
CA GLY A 420 -24.22 -9.19 -16.91
C GLY A 420 -23.71 -8.81 -18.30
N PHE A 421 -22.46 -8.36 -18.42
CA PHE A 421 -21.85 -7.98 -19.69
C PHE A 421 -20.61 -8.81 -20.00
N ASP A 422 -19.56 -8.78 -19.18
CA ASP A 422 -18.28 -9.43 -19.47
C ASP A 422 -17.65 -10.21 -18.31
N ASP A 423 -18.49 -10.68 -17.39
CA ASP A 423 -18.17 -11.45 -16.16
C ASP A 423 -17.29 -12.70 -16.36
N GLU A 424 -17.24 -13.23 -17.58
CA GLU A 424 -16.48 -14.45 -17.90
C GLU A 424 -14.96 -14.27 -17.76
N SER A 425 -14.46 -13.02 -17.76
CA SER A 425 -13.03 -12.74 -17.54
C SER A 425 -12.60 -12.84 -16.07
N ARG A 426 -13.55 -12.75 -15.12
CA ARG A 426 -13.30 -12.82 -13.68
C ARG A 426 -12.22 -11.84 -13.23
N LEU A 427 -12.35 -10.57 -13.60
CA LEU A 427 -11.46 -9.47 -13.23
C LEU A 427 -11.63 -9.05 -11.77
N ASP A 428 -12.66 -9.55 -11.08
CA ASP A 428 -12.76 -9.49 -9.62
C ASP A 428 -11.60 -10.20 -8.91
N ARG A 429 -10.88 -11.06 -9.63
CA ARG A 429 -9.61 -11.63 -9.19
C ARG A 429 -8.60 -10.51 -8.97
N ILE A 430 -8.16 -10.47 -7.72
CA ILE A 430 -7.19 -9.53 -7.23
C ILE A 430 -5.95 -9.48 -8.16
N GLY A 431 -5.71 -8.32 -8.78
CA GLY A 431 -4.51 -8.05 -9.60
C GLY A 431 -4.59 -8.43 -11.05
N VAL A 432 -5.78 -8.83 -11.49
CA VAL A 432 -6.04 -9.13 -12.88
C VAL A 432 -6.56 -7.88 -13.56
N PHE A 433 -5.98 -7.54 -14.69
CA PHE A 433 -6.51 -6.55 -15.62
C PHE A 433 -6.60 -7.19 -17.01
N ARG A 434 -7.50 -6.66 -17.85
CA ARG A 434 -7.65 -7.08 -19.23
C ARG A 434 -7.19 -5.98 -20.16
N LEU A 435 -6.26 -6.30 -21.06
CA LEU A 435 -5.97 -5.49 -22.22
C LEU A 435 -6.84 -5.98 -23.39
N ASN A 436 -7.63 -5.08 -23.97
CA ASN A 436 -8.44 -5.33 -25.16
C ASN A 436 -7.82 -4.61 -26.36
N VAL A 437 -7.85 -5.24 -27.53
CA VAL A 437 -7.22 -4.71 -28.76
C VAL A 437 -8.14 -4.92 -29.96
N GLU A 438 -8.36 -3.87 -30.76
CA GLU A 438 -9.13 -3.94 -32.01
C GLU A 438 -8.27 -4.48 -33.17
N LEU A 439 -8.45 -5.76 -33.51
CA LEU A 439 -7.70 -6.39 -34.60
C LEU A 439 -8.34 -6.11 -35.97
N GLY A 440 -9.66 -5.92 -35.97
CA GLY A 440 -10.47 -5.92 -37.18
C GLY A 440 -10.65 -7.32 -37.77
N ARG A 441 -11.51 -7.43 -38.78
CA ARG A 441 -11.99 -8.73 -39.27
C ARG A 441 -10.90 -9.65 -39.82
N ILE A 442 -10.00 -9.10 -40.65
CA ILE A 442 -8.96 -9.86 -41.33
C ILE A 442 -7.94 -10.43 -40.32
N HIS A 443 -7.38 -9.58 -39.47
CA HIS A 443 -6.39 -10.04 -38.48
C HIS A 443 -7.01 -10.88 -37.36
N PHE A 444 -8.28 -10.68 -37.02
CA PHE A 444 -8.97 -11.60 -36.11
C PHE A 444 -8.98 -13.03 -36.67
N GLU A 445 -9.33 -13.18 -37.96
CA GLU A 445 -9.37 -14.48 -38.63
C GLU A 445 -7.97 -15.12 -38.73
N GLU A 446 -6.94 -14.32 -39.02
CA GLU A 446 -5.55 -14.80 -39.04
C GLU A 446 -5.08 -15.30 -37.65
N VAL A 447 -5.54 -14.68 -36.57
CA VAL A 447 -5.13 -15.02 -35.19
C VAL A 447 -5.90 -16.22 -34.66
N PHE A 448 -7.20 -16.31 -34.90
CA PHE A 448 -8.07 -17.33 -34.30
C PHE A 448 -8.47 -18.46 -35.25
N GLY A 449 -8.20 -18.32 -36.55
CA GLY A 449 -8.50 -19.34 -37.57
C GLY A 449 -9.95 -19.35 -38.07
N TYR A 450 -10.77 -18.38 -37.65
CA TYR A 450 -12.16 -18.22 -38.08
C TYR A 450 -12.55 -16.73 -38.05
N PRO A 451 -13.48 -16.28 -38.91
CA PRO A 451 -13.88 -14.88 -38.95
C PRO A 451 -14.70 -14.48 -37.71
N PRO A 452 -14.71 -13.19 -37.31
CA PRO A 452 -15.45 -12.71 -36.14
C PRO A 452 -16.91 -13.15 -36.04
N LYS A 453 -17.61 -13.23 -37.17
CA LYS A 453 -19.02 -13.61 -37.25
C LYS A 453 -19.29 -15.04 -36.77
N ASP A 454 -18.29 -15.91 -36.83
CA ASP A 454 -18.40 -17.33 -36.48
C ASP A 454 -17.97 -17.58 -35.02
N PHE A 455 -17.51 -16.53 -34.30
CA PHE A 455 -17.15 -16.62 -32.87
C PHE A 455 -18.20 -17.27 -31.96
N PRO A 456 -19.53 -17.05 -32.14
CA PRO A 456 -20.53 -17.73 -31.32
C PRO A 456 -20.39 -19.26 -31.32
N ASP A 457 -19.96 -19.87 -32.42
CA ASP A 457 -19.79 -21.33 -32.54
C ASP A 457 -18.50 -21.84 -31.87
N HIS A 458 -17.57 -20.94 -31.58
CA HIS A 458 -16.28 -21.22 -30.96
C HIS A 458 -16.19 -20.78 -29.49
N ARG A 459 -17.19 -20.03 -28.99
CA ARG A 459 -17.16 -19.42 -27.65
C ARG A 459 -16.88 -20.44 -26.55
N ASP A 460 -17.61 -21.55 -26.55
CA ASP A 460 -17.56 -22.56 -25.48
C ASP A 460 -16.18 -23.25 -25.35
N GLN A 461 -15.29 -23.04 -26.32
CA GLN A 461 -13.92 -23.59 -26.35
C GLN A 461 -12.90 -22.61 -25.74
N VAL A 462 -13.31 -21.40 -25.37
CA VAL A 462 -12.43 -20.33 -24.90
C VAL A 462 -12.55 -20.19 -23.38
N ASP A 463 -11.42 -20.32 -22.70
CA ASP A 463 -11.29 -19.91 -21.29
C ASP A 463 -10.96 -18.41 -21.24
N PHE A 464 -11.98 -17.57 -21.01
CA PHE A 464 -11.82 -16.12 -20.90
C PHE A 464 -11.11 -15.68 -19.62
N ALA A 465 -10.98 -16.56 -18.63
CA ALA A 465 -10.28 -16.27 -17.38
C ALA A 465 -8.78 -16.64 -17.43
N ALA A 466 -8.30 -17.23 -18.53
CA ALA A 466 -6.89 -17.60 -18.71
C ALA A 466 -5.96 -16.37 -18.71
N LEU A 467 -4.91 -16.41 -17.89
CA LEU A 467 -3.87 -15.39 -17.85
C LEU A 467 -2.83 -15.61 -18.97
N ASP A 468 -2.19 -14.53 -19.40
CA ASP A 468 -1.10 -14.52 -20.40
C ASP A 468 -1.43 -15.26 -21.71
N ARG A 469 -2.71 -15.23 -22.11
CA ARG A 469 -3.21 -15.86 -23.33
C ARG A 469 -4.06 -14.88 -24.13
N ILE A 470 -3.75 -14.73 -25.40
CA ILE A 470 -4.58 -13.97 -26.33
C ILE A 470 -5.78 -14.84 -26.71
N VAL A 471 -6.97 -14.32 -26.43
CA VAL A 471 -8.26 -14.94 -26.73
C VAL A 471 -9.17 -13.93 -27.44
N PRO A 472 -10.24 -14.36 -28.12
CA PRO A 472 -11.26 -13.45 -28.59
C PRO A 472 -11.87 -12.67 -27.41
N HIS A 473 -12.24 -11.40 -27.61
CA HIS A 473 -12.89 -10.63 -26.55
C HIS A 473 -14.25 -11.23 -26.18
N PRO A 474 -14.59 -11.41 -24.89
CA PRO A 474 -15.82 -12.09 -24.47
C PRO A 474 -17.09 -11.49 -25.08
N VAL A 475 -17.20 -10.15 -25.16
CA VAL A 475 -18.36 -9.51 -25.81
C VAL A 475 -18.10 -9.04 -27.25
N TYR A 476 -16.99 -8.34 -27.49
CA TYR A 476 -16.71 -7.67 -28.76
C TYR A 476 -15.98 -8.51 -29.82
N ALA A 477 -15.80 -9.82 -29.62
CA ALA A 477 -15.14 -10.68 -30.60
C ALA A 477 -15.82 -10.66 -31.98
N THR A 478 -17.16 -10.59 -32.05
CA THR A 478 -17.91 -10.46 -33.32
C THR A 478 -17.61 -9.15 -34.08
N HIS A 479 -17.06 -8.17 -33.38
CA HIS A 479 -16.59 -6.89 -33.94
C HIS A 479 -15.08 -6.91 -34.26
N GLY A 480 -14.40 -8.03 -34.07
CA GLY A 480 -12.98 -8.21 -34.35
C GLY A 480 -12.05 -7.77 -33.21
N TRP A 481 -12.50 -7.87 -31.96
CA TRP A 481 -11.69 -7.58 -30.78
C TRP A 481 -11.07 -8.84 -30.17
N ALA A 482 -9.84 -8.71 -29.69
CA ALA A 482 -9.17 -9.70 -28.86
C ALA A 482 -8.96 -9.15 -27.44
N SER A 483 -8.72 -10.05 -26.50
CA SER A 483 -8.37 -9.74 -25.12
C SER A 483 -7.25 -10.62 -24.60
N VAL A 484 -6.49 -10.11 -23.64
CA VAL A 484 -5.50 -10.85 -22.88
C VAL A 484 -5.50 -10.35 -21.44
N LEU A 485 -5.51 -11.28 -20.49
CA LEU A 485 -5.43 -10.98 -19.05
C LEU A 485 -3.97 -11.02 -18.60
N ASN A 486 -3.52 -9.99 -17.88
CA ASN A 486 -2.14 -9.84 -17.39
C ASN A 486 -1.08 -10.29 -18.42
N PRO A 487 -0.93 -9.58 -19.55
CA PRO A 487 0.06 -9.91 -20.57
C PRO A 487 1.45 -10.19 -19.98
N GLY A 488 2.03 -11.31 -20.39
CA GLY A 488 3.34 -11.78 -19.97
C GLY A 488 4.12 -12.41 -21.13
N PRO A 489 5.22 -13.13 -20.84
CA PRO A 489 6.12 -13.67 -21.85
C PRO A 489 5.48 -14.56 -22.91
N ALA A 490 4.38 -15.27 -22.59
CA ALA A 490 3.73 -16.15 -23.55
C ALA A 490 2.95 -15.36 -24.61
N ALA A 491 2.21 -14.32 -24.21
CA ALA A 491 1.47 -13.46 -25.12
C ALA A 491 2.34 -12.42 -25.82
N GLU A 492 3.43 -11.96 -25.20
CA GLU A 492 4.18 -10.76 -25.61
C GLU A 492 4.65 -10.73 -27.08
N PRO A 493 5.21 -11.82 -27.66
CA PRO A 493 5.64 -11.81 -29.07
C PRO A 493 4.48 -11.59 -30.05
N ALA A 494 3.32 -12.14 -29.74
CA ALA A 494 2.12 -11.95 -30.55
C ALA A 494 1.49 -10.58 -30.26
N LEU A 495 1.37 -10.20 -28.99
CA LEU A 495 0.77 -8.94 -28.55
C LEU A 495 1.47 -7.73 -29.18
N THR A 496 2.80 -7.75 -29.24
CA THR A 496 3.59 -6.70 -29.91
C THR A 496 3.13 -6.43 -31.34
N ARG A 497 2.92 -7.51 -32.11
CA ARG A 497 2.44 -7.41 -33.50
C ARG A 497 1.01 -6.91 -33.54
N LEU A 498 0.14 -7.42 -32.67
CA LEU A 498 -1.27 -7.04 -32.62
C LEU A 498 -1.46 -5.57 -32.28
N LEU A 499 -0.72 -5.04 -31.31
CA LEU A 499 -0.76 -3.63 -30.94
C LEU A 499 -0.30 -2.72 -32.08
N ALA A 500 0.80 -3.06 -32.75
CA ALA A 500 1.27 -2.30 -33.92
C ALA A 500 0.23 -2.30 -35.06
N ASN A 501 -0.44 -3.43 -35.29
CA ASN A 501 -1.48 -3.54 -36.30
C ASN A 501 -2.75 -2.74 -35.93
N ALA A 502 -3.20 -2.84 -34.68
CA ALA A 502 -4.36 -2.10 -34.18
C ALA A 502 -4.12 -0.58 -34.25
N HIS A 503 -2.93 -0.13 -33.84
CA HIS A 503 -2.51 1.27 -33.95
C HIS A 503 -2.52 1.75 -35.39
N ARG A 504 -1.86 1.03 -36.32
CA ARG A 504 -1.85 1.38 -37.75
C ARG A 504 -3.28 1.50 -38.32
N ARG A 505 -4.16 0.56 -38.00
CA ARG A 505 -5.58 0.60 -38.42
C ARG A 505 -6.30 1.82 -37.86
N ALA A 506 -6.04 2.19 -36.61
CA ALA A 506 -6.61 3.37 -35.99
C ALA A 506 -6.13 4.65 -36.69
N THR A 507 -4.84 4.76 -37.00
CA THR A 507 -4.25 5.85 -37.77
C THR A 507 -4.85 5.97 -39.17
N ASP A 508 -4.98 4.85 -39.90
CA ASP A 508 -5.59 4.85 -41.24
C ASP A 508 -7.04 5.33 -41.18
N ARG A 509 -7.81 4.88 -40.17
CA ARG A 509 -9.19 5.35 -39.95
C ARG A 509 -9.25 6.85 -39.64
N ALA A 510 -8.36 7.36 -38.79
CA ALA A 510 -8.30 8.78 -38.45
C ALA A 510 -8.00 9.64 -39.69
N ARG A 511 -6.99 9.25 -40.48
CA ARG A 511 -6.64 9.93 -41.74
C ARG A 511 -7.79 9.94 -42.75
N LEU A 512 -8.46 8.79 -42.94
CA LEU A 512 -9.63 8.72 -43.81
C LEU A 512 -10.77 9.63 -43.35
N ARG A 513 -10.95 9.82 -42.04
CA ARG A 513 -11.96 10.75 -41.51
C ARG A 513 -11.58 12.21 -41.72
N GLU A 514 -10.30 12.56 -41.56
CA GLU A 514 -9.81 13.91 -41.84
C GLU A 514 -9.99 14.31 -43.29
N THR A 515 -9.67 13.42 -44.23
CA THR A 515 -9.91 13.66 -45.68
C THR A 515 -11.39 13.79 -46.06
N ARG A 516 -12.30 13.31 -45.21
CA ARG A 516 -13.76 13.35 -45.43
C ARG A 516 -14.47 14.49 -44.70
N ARG A 517 -13.79 15.27 -43.85
CA ARG A 517 -14.37 16.49 -43.27
C ARG A 517 -14.46 17.56 -44.36
N PRO A 518 -15.65 18.01 -44.80
CA PRO A 518 -15.74 19.12 -45.73
C PRO A 518 -15.13 20.36 -45.07
N SER A 519 -14.23 21.04 -45.78
CA SER A 519 -13.73 22.35 -45.38
C SER A 519 -14.92 23.31 -45.26
N SER A 520 -15.30 23.69 -44.04
CA SER A 520 -16.28 24.74 -43.83
C SER A 520 -15.79 26.02 -44.52
N PRO A 521 -16.61 26.70 -45.35
CA PRO A 521 -16.24 27.99 -45.91
C PRO A 521 -16.14 29.03 -44.78
N ARG A 522 -15.18 29.95 -44.94
CA ARG A 522 -14.83 31.03 -44.01
C ARG A 522 -15.99 31.95 -43.67
#